data_AF-A0AAW5K570-F1
#
_entry.id   AF-A0AAW5K570-F1
#
_cell.length_a   1.000
_cell.length_b   1.000
_cell.length_c   1.000
_cell.angle_alpha   90.00
_cell.angle_beta   90.00
_cell.angle_gamma   90.00
#
_symmetry.space_group_name_H-M   'P 1'
#
loop_
_entity.id
_entity.type
_entity.pdbx_description
1 polymer ?
#
loop_
_entity_poly.entity_id
_entity_poly.type
_entity_poly.pdbx_seq_one_letter_code
_entity_poly.pdbx_strand_id
1 'polypeptide(L)'
;MRKSIALFISLFLFLVSTAAPSSAAMRIAVMEFQNKAPEGSNLVAQALTDMFTTEMANTKTFEVYERSRLDAIAREQKLDQSGLVDVGTAAKIGKLIGVDYIILGSVTEYTEAVGGVVISFIGSATHTGKCTLDTRIINTTTGSVAFGVRETGIADRSAGGISIGGITYAEAEFGGIKAAAAHDAVVKVIRELRKRLGGEVNHVIALNGDEVLIDMGSSLGAKKDDLLVVYAEGNAITGLDGKVLATEKNNYALLKVKDAQPAFSKCLVVKNTGPIENIFKGDLIEPVDRGEHKNLAYRKERAPQYSQDALNVLYGGGASPAADASPAAASPAAGQTQASPSGSAQLVSVSGIDPNTSDQVEVMKTYPISQKERNLIQIAHSAGVKQLQSGNPKEAVKSFERAVKGYPQNFVSAYWAGLCAMKMKDNSLALQWFNRALKMNPNYQPALNKKAALSK
;
A
#
# COMPACT_ATOMS: atom_id res chain seq x y z
N MET A 1 -51.39 37.51 -12.69
CA MET A 1 -50.16 38.13 -13.23
C MET A 1 -49.12 38.24 -12.12
N ARG A 2 -47.90 37.76 -12.39
CA ARG A 2 -46.59 38.30 -11.93
C ARG A 2 -46.25 38.14 -10.41
N LYS A 3 -45.23 37.31 -10.08
CA LYS A 3 -43.78 37.69 -9.93
C LYS A 3 -43.60 38.60 -8.70
N SER A 4 -42.69 38.44 -7.74
CA SER A 4 -41.35 37.83 -7.68
C SER A 4 -40.69 38.26 -6.33
N ILE A 5 -39.58 37.60 -5.93
CA ILE A 5 -38.47 38.12 -5.06
C ILE A 5 -38.77 38.20 -3.55
N ALA A 6 -38.28 37.27 -2.70
CA ALA A 6 -36.93 37.19 -2.10
C ALA A 6 -36.62 38.37 -1.14
N LEU A 7 -35.94 38.25 0.00
CA LEU A 7 -34.57 37.74 0.13
C LEU A 7 -34.13 37.85 1.63
N PHE A 8 -33.35 36.87 2.10
CA PHE A 8 -32.33 36.93 3.17
C PHE A 8 -32.73 37.13 4.65
N ILE A 9 -32.88 36.00 5.38
CA ILE A 9 -32.22 35.82 6.69
C ILE A 9 -31.73 34.35 6.80
N SER A 10 -30.44 34.18 6.52
CA SER A 10 -29.47 33.33 7.22
C SER A 10 -29.92 31.95 7.72
N LEU A 11 -30.11 31.02 6.78
CA LEU A 11 -29.96 29.58 7.04
C LEU A 11 -28.47 29.21 6.89
N PHE A 12 -27.66 29.51 7.90
CA PHE A 12 -26.29 28.99 8.02
C PHE A 12 -26.34 27.55 8.55
N LEU A 13 -26.97 26.65 7.79
CA LEU A 13 -27.04 25.23 8.13
C LEU A 13 -25.73 24.57 7.69
N PHE A 14 -24.82 24.46 8.66
CA PHE A 14 -23.76 23.47 8.82
C PHE A 14 -23.67 22.41 7.70
N LEU A 15 -22.96 22.75 6.62
CA LEU A 15 -22.49 21.78 5.64
C LEU A 15 -21.20 21.14 6.19
N VAL A 16 -21.35 20.15 7.08
CA VAL A 16 -20.22 19.30 7.49
C VAL A 16 -19.86 18.44 6.29
N SER A 17 -18.86 18.89 5.54
CA SER A 17 -18.22 18.09 4.50
C SER A 17 -17.55 16.89 5.16
N THR A 18 -18.20 15.72 5.14
CA THR A 18 -17.54 14.45 5.44
C THR A 18 -16.61 14.10 4.29
N ALA A 19 -15.43 14.72 4.29
CA ALA A 19 -14.31 14.21 3.50
C ALA A 19 -14.03 12.79 4.00
N ALA A 20 -14.29 11.78 3.16
CA ALA A 20 -13.77 10.45 3.40
C ALA A 20 -12.26 10.59 3.67
N PRO A 21 -11.71 9.97 4.73
CA PRO A 21 -10.28 10.00 4.93
C PRO A 21 -9.67 9.38 3.68
N SER A 22 -9.01 10.20 2.88
CA SER A 22 -7.94 9.72 2.03
C SER A 22 -7.11 8.81 2.93
N SER A 23 -6.77 7.59 2.50
CA SER A 23 -5.68 6.87 3.15
C SER A 23 -4.46 7.76 2.97
N ALA A 24 -4.26 8.65 3.94
CA ALA A 24 -3.21 9.63 3.93
C ALA A 24 -1.94 8.82 4.10
N ALA A 25 -0.99 9.01 3.20
CA ALA A 25 0.35 8.45 3.39
C ALA A 25 0.78 8.81 4.81
N MET A 26 1.21 7.82 5.59
CA MET A 26 1.55 8.05 6.98
C MET A 26 2.69 9.07 7.04
N ARG A 27 2.46 10.17 7.77
CA ARG A 27 3.37 11.31 7.82
C ARG A 27 4.35 11.09 8.95
N ILE A 28 5.63 11.08 8.64
CA ILE A 28 6.69 10.85 9.63
C ILE A 28 7.67 12.00 9.62
N ALA A 29 8.13 12.39 10.80
CA ALA A 29 9.23 13.34 10.96
C ALA A 29 10.48 12.63 11.46
N VAL A 30 11.64 12.98 10.92
CA VAL A 30 12.94 12.46 11.38
C VAL A 30 13.66 13.57 12.15
N MET A 31 13.95 13.31 13.43
CA MET A 31 14.81 14.19 14.23
C MET A 31 16.28 13.87 14.00
N GLU A 32 17.15 14.84 14.30
CA GLU A 32 18.60 14.61 14.28
C GLU A 32 18.98 13.45 15.20
N PHE A 33 19.73 12.50 14.64
CA PHE A 33 20.25 11.39 15.40
C PHE A 33 21.38 11.86 16.31
N GLN A 34 21.41 11.29 17.51
CA GLN A 34 22.46 11.58 18.48
C GLN A 34 23.63 10.62 18.29
N ASN A 35 24.86 11.12 18.44
CA ASN A 35 25.99 10.23 18.61
C ASN A 35 26.09 9.77 20.07
N LYS A 36 26.07 8.46 20.27
CA LYS A 36 26.37 7.78 21.55
C LYS A 36 27.48 6.74 21.39
N ALA A 37 28.07 6.63 20.20
CA ALA A 37 29.19 5.74 19.94
C ALA A 37 30.48 6.44 20.39
N PRO A 38 31.36 5.79 21.18
CA PRO A 38 32.60 6.38 21.66
C PRO A 38 33.54 6.84 20.52
N GLU A 39 33.58 6.08 19.42
CA GLU A 39 34.41 6.36 18.23
C GLU A 39 33.68 7.20 17.15
N GLY A 40 32.39 7.49 17.35
CA GLY A 40 31.61 8.29 16.43
C GLY A 40 31.81 9.79 16.68
N SER A 41 31.57 10.61 15.66
CA SER A 41 31.43 12.06 15.81
C SER A 41 29.97 12.48 15.61
N ASN A 42 29.60 13.68 16.07
CA ASN A 42 28.26 14.22 15.80
C ASN A 42 28.01 14.39 14.28
N LEU A 43 29.05 14.62 13.49
CA LEU A 43 28.96 14.67 12.02
C LEU A 43 28.53 13.34 11.43
N VAL A 44 28.95 12.21 12.02
CA VAL A 44 28.52 10.87 11.59
C VAL A 44 27.02 10.68 11.84
N ALA A 45 26.53 11.13 13.00
CA ALA A 45 25.10 11.05 13.31
C ALA A 45 24.25 11.95 12.39
N GLN A 46 24.76 13.13 12.02
CA GLN A 46 24.14 14.00 11.01
C GLN A 46 24.07 13.33 9.64
N ALA A 47 25.19 12.82 9.15
CA ALA A 47 25.23 12.12 7.86
C ALA A 47 24.31 10.88 7.83
N LEU A 48 24.22 10.14 8.94
CA LEU A 48 23.27 9.03 9.11
C LEU A 48 21.81 9.51 9.13
N THR A 49 21.53 10.68 9.68
CA THR A 49 20.19 11.29 9.66
C THR A 49 19.77 11.62 8.23
N ASP A 50 20.67 12.24 7.45
CA ASP A 50 20.42 12.61 6.06
C ASP A 50 20.22 11.36 5.18
N MET A 51 21.09 10.36 5.37
CA MET A 51 20.97 9.06 4.72
C MET A 51 19.64 8.39 5.07
N PHE A 52 19.30 8.32 6.35
CA PHE A 52 18.04 7.73 6.80
C PHE A 52 16.82 8.46 6.23
N THR A 53 16.83 9.79 6.23
CA THR A 53 15.73 10.61 5.70
C THR A 53 15.56 10.40 4.20
N THR A 54 16.67 10.36 3.45
CA THR A 54 16.69 10.11 2.01
C THR A 54 16.18 8.71 1.68
N GLU A 55 16.75 7.68 2.31
CA GLU A 55 16.35 6.29 2.10
C GLU A 55 14.88 6.06 2.48
N MET A 56 14.42 6.67 3.58
CA MET A 56 13.02 6.58 4.01
C MET A 56 12.08 7.26 3.00
N ALA A 57 12.43 8.44 2.47
CA ALA A 57 11.63 9.12 1.45
C ALA A 57 11.58 8.33 0.14
N ASN A 58 12.69 7.69 -0.24
CA ASN A 58 12.79 6.84 -1.43
C ASN A 58 11.87 5.60 -1.37
N THR A 59 11.46 5.16 -0.17
CA THR A 59 10.46 4.08 -0.02
C THR A 59 9.10 4.43 -0.62
N LYS A 60 8.78 5.73 -0.80
CA LYS A 60 7.47 6.25 -1.25
C LYS A 60 6.27 5.76 -0.44
N THR A 61 6.54 5.18 0.73
CA THR A 61 5.56 4.58 1.64
C THR A 61 5.03 5.60 2.64
N PHE A 62 5.89 6.57 2.98
CA PHE A 62 5.62 7.60 3.98
C PHE A 62 5.81 8.99 3.38
N GLU A 63 5.05 9.96 3.89
CA GLU A 63 5.34 11.38 3.65
C GLU A 63 6.37 11.83 4.69
N VAL A 64 7.61 12.03 4.26
CA VAL A 64 8.72 12.31 5.18
C VAL A 64 8.92 13.81 5.34
N TYR A 65 8.88 14.28 6.58
CA TYR A 65 9.12 15.65 6.98
C TYR A 65 10.52 15.76 7.56
N GLU A 66 11.32 16.65 6.96
CA GLU A 66 12.66 16.96 7.42
C GLU A 66 12.65 17.77 8.72
N ARG A 67 13.73 17.64 9.48
CA ARG A 67 13.98 18.40 10.71
C ARG A 67 13.92 19.91 10.50
N SER A 68 14.37 20.43 9.36
CA SER A 68 14.34 21.88 9.08
C SER A 68 12.94 22.50 9.28
N ARG A 69 11.88 21.73 9.00
CA ARG A 69 10.49 22.12 9.26
C ARG A 69 10.13 22.06 10.75
N LEU A 70 10.64 21.07 11.48
CA LEU A 70 10.51 20.96 12.93
C LEU A 70 11.17 22.14 13.65
N ASP A 71 12.39 22.51 13.23
CA ASP A 71 13.16 23.61 13.82
C ASP A 71 12.53 24.98 13.54
N ALA A 72 11.85 25.17 12.40
CA ALA A 72 11.10 26.39 12.10
C ALA A 72 9.95 26.57 13.10
N ILE A 73 9.13 25.53 13.30
CA ILE A 73 8.01 25.56 14.24
C ILE A 73 8.48 25.65 15.69
N ALA A 74 9.57 24.95 16.04
CA ALA A 74 10.16 25.04 17.37
C ALA A 74 10.60 26.47 17.72
N ARG A 75 11.22 27.18 16.77
CA ARG A 75 11.62 28.59 16.94
C ARG A 75 10.42 29.51 17.09
N GLU A 76 9.36 29.31 16.31
CA GLU A 76 8.10 30.05 16.47
C GLU A 76 7.48 29.86 17.86
N GLN A 77 7.60 28.66 18.43
CA GLN A 77 7.12 28.33 19.78
C GLN A 77 8.11 28.71 20.89
N LYS A 78 9.24 29.36 20.57
CA LYS A 78 10.30 29.74 21.52
C LYS A 78 10.82 28.55 22.36
N LEU A 79 10.91 27.37 21.76
CA LEU A 79 11.43 26.16 22.41
C LEU A 79 12.95 26.06 22.24
N ASP A 80 13.67 25.73 23.31
CA ASP A 80 15.11 25.47 23.28
C ASP A 80 15.44 24.16 22.56
N GLN A 81 16.60 24.09 21.91
CA GLN A 81 17.05 22.91 21.13
C GLN A 81 17.14 21.63 21.96
N SER A 82 17.39 21.73 23.28
CA SER A 82 17.41 20.58 24.20
C SER A 82 16.01 20.00 24.47
N GLY A 83 14.95 20.79 24.25
CA GLY A 83 13.56 20.33 24.37
C GLY A 83 13.16 19.39 23.24
N LEU A 84 13.72 19.53 22.04
CA LEU A 84 13.32 18.73 20.85
C LEU A 84 13.65 17.24 20.95
N VAL A 85 14.50 16.87 21.90
CA VAL A 85 14.95 15.50 22.14
C VAL A 85 14.10 14.79 23.21
N ASP A 86 13.28 15.56 23.95
CA ASP A 86 12.32 15.03 24.91
C ASP A 86 11.08 14.48 24.18
N VAL A 87 10.61 13.31 24.62
CA VAL A 87 9.49 12.60 24.00
C VAL A 87 8.21 13.45 24.03
N GLY A 88 7.95 14.14 25.15
CA GLY A 88 6.75 14.95 25.32
C GLY A 88 6.78 16.21 24.44
N THR A 89 7.93 16.83 24.31
CA THR A 89 8.11 18.01 23.43
C THR A 89 8.08 17.62 21.96
N ALA A 90 8.73 16.52 21.57
CA ALA A 90 8.65 15.98 20.22
C ALA A 90 7.20 15.75 19.81
N ALA A 91 6.41 15.06 20.63
CA ALA A 91 5.00 14.82 20.34
C ALA A 91 4.18 16.11 20.14
N LYS A 92 4.41 17.13 20.97
CA LYS A 92 3.75 18.45 20.83
C LYS A 92 4.07 19.10 19.49
N ILE A 93 5.34 19.11 19.09
CA ILE A 93 5.77 19.72 17.83
C ILE A 93 5.25 18.89 16.64
N GLY A 94 5.30 17.56 16.74
CA GLY A 94 4.75 16.68 15.72
C GLY A 94 3.27 16.92 15.48
N LYS A 95 2.50 17.14 16.54
CA LYS A 95 1.08 17.50 16.43
C LYS A 95 0.85 18.86 15.75
N LEU A 96 1.72 19.84 15.97
CA LEU A 96 1.65 21.15 15.32
C LEU A 96 1.94 21.07 13.82
N ILE A 97 2.86 20.20 13.41
CA ILE A 97 3.24 19.98 12.01
C ILE A 97 2.28 19.01 11.31
N GLY A 98 1.51 18.24 12.09
CA GLY A 98 0.60 17.25 11.58
C GLY A 98 1.31 15.99 11.11
N VAL A 99 2.40 15.57 11.75
CA VAL A 99 2.99 14.24 11.52
C VAL A 99 2.36 13.22 12.47
N ASP A 100 2.21 11.98 12.03
CA ASP A 100 1.60 10.90 12.80
C ASP A 100 2.63 10.24 13.76
N TYR A 101 3.89 10.18 13.31
CA TYR A 101 5.01 9.69 14.11
C TYR A 101 6.26 10.57 14.00
N ILE A 102 7.05 10.59 15.06
CA ILE A 102 8.40 11.16 15.08
C ILE A 102 9.42 10.06 15.35
N ILE A 103 10.49 10.05 14.57
CA ILE A 103 11.61 9.14 14.70
C ILE A 103 12.75 9.87 15.40
N LEU A 104 13.10 9.39 16.59
CA LEU A 104 14.33 9.75 17.29
C LEU A 104 15.35 8.65 17.05
N GLY A 105 16.61 8.99 16.80
CA GLY A 105 17.68 8.01 16.61
C GLY A 105 18.92 8.30 17.43
N SER A 106 19.69 7.26 17.70
CA SER A 106 21.05 7.38 18.22
C SER A 106 21.98 6.31 17.66
N VAL A 107 23.16 6.72 17.25
CA VAL A 107 24.25 5.83 16.83
C VAL A 107 24.95 5.34 18.08
N THR A 108 24.87 4.05 18.40
CA THR A 108 25.44 3.49 19.64
C THR A 108 26.72 2.70 19.42
N GLU A 109 27.02 2.33 18.18
CA GLU A 109 28.28 1.70 17.79
C GLU A 109 28.69 2.21 16.41
N TYR A 110 29.97 2.52 16.25
CA TYR A 110 30.54 2.96 14.97
C TYR A 110 32.04 2.63 14.94
N THR A 111 32.36 1.37 14.67
CA THR A 111 33.71 0.82 14.85
C THR A 111 34.22 0.17 13.56
N GLU A 112 35.53 -0.01 13.48
CA GLU A 112 36.19 -0.80 12.44
C GLU A 112 37.19 -1.74 13.10
N ALA A 113 37.08 -3.03 12.79
CA ALA A 113 38.03 -4.04 13.20
C ALA A 113 38.92 -4.40 12.02
N VAL A 114 40.23 -4.50 12.26
CA VAL A 114 41.20 -4.98 11.27
C VAL A 114 41.70 -6.35 11.73
N GLY A 115 41.48 -7.37 10.91
CA GLY A 115 42.01 -8.73 11.06
C GLY A 115 42.98 -9.05 9.93
N GLY A 116 43.71 -10.17 10.03
CA GLY A 116 44.54 -10.62 8.91
C GLY A 116 45.27 -11.93 9.13
N VAL A 117 45.71 -12.55 8.04
CA VAL A 117 46.52 -13.77 8.00
C VAL A 117 47.77 -13.51 7.16
N VAL A 118 48.95 -13.81 7.69
CA VAL A 118 50.24 -13.63 7.01
C VAL A 118 50.88 -15.00 6.79
N ILE A 119 51.19 -15.35 5.53
CA ILE A 119 51.93 -16.56 5.17
C ILE A 119 53.13 -16.18 4.31
N SER A 120 54.34 -16.43 4.84
CA SER A 120 55.65 -16.17 4.25
C SER A 120 55.92 -14.73 3.80
N PHE A 121 55.18 -14.18 2.83
CA PHE A 121 55.25 -12.76 2.39
C PHE A 121 53.92 -12.27 1.80
N ILE A 122 52.89 -13.10 1.83
CA ILE A 122 51.54 -12.81 1.32
C ILE A 122 50.65 -12.61 2.54
N GLY A 123 50.14 -11.39 2.70
CA GLY A 123 49.23 -11.00 3.76
C GLY A 123 47.85 -10.72 3.20
N SER A 124 46.83 -11.25 3.88
CA SER A 124 45.45 -10.80 3.70
C SER A 124 45.06 -9.98 4.92
N ALA A 125 44.63 -8.73 4.71
CA ALA A 125 44.03 -7.91 5.75
C ALA A 125 42.52 -7.82 5.51
N THR A 126 41.73 -8.10 6.53
CA THR A 126 40.27 -7.99 6.51
C THR A 126 39.84 -6.80 7.36
N HIS A 127 39.16 -5.84 6.77
CA HIS A 127 38.55 -4.71 7.45
C HIS A 127 37.05 -4.96 7.61
N THR A 128 36.56 -4.97 8.85
CA THR A 128 35.15 -5.15 9.18
C THR A 128 34.63 -3.89 9.86
N GLY A 129 33.74 -3.16 9.18
CA GLY A 129 33.00 -2.05 9.75
C GLY A 129 31.74 -2.52 10.46
N LYS A 130 31.41 -1.89 11.60
CA LYS A 130 30.15 -2.10 12.32
C LYS A 130 29.51 -0.77 12.67
N CYS A 131 28.20 -0.69 12.48
CA CYS A 131 27.39 0.45 12.89
C CYS A 131 26.10 -0.03 13.54
N THR A 132 25.78 0.44 14.75
CA THR A 132 24.52 0.12 15.43
C THR A 132 23.67 1.37 15.58
N LEU A 133 22.43 1.31 15.11
CA LEU A 133 21.45 2.39 15.17
C LEU A 133 20.27 1.98 16.06
N ASP A 134 20.03 2.76 17.11
CA ASP A 134 18.85 2.64 17.98
C ASP A 134 17.86 3.75 17.64
N THR A 135 16.63 3.40 17.29
CA THR A 135 15.54 4.35 17.00
C THR A 135 14.36 4.16 17.94
N ARG A 136 13.68 5.27 18.24
CA ARG A 136 12.44 5.33 19.02
C ARG A 136 11.38 6.06 18.22
N ILE A 137 10.23 5.43 18.11
CA ILE A 137 9.11 5.91 17.31
C ILE A 137 8.10 6.48 18.29
N ILE A 138 7.84 7.78 18.20
CA ILE A 138 6.93 8.50 19.09
C ILE A 138 5.60 8.69 18.36
N ASN A 139 4.50 8.21 18.94
CA ASN A 139 3.18 8.50 18.43
C ASN A 139 2.78 9.92 18.86
N THR A 140 2.53 10.81 17.90
CA THR A 140 2.25 12.24 18.21
C THR A 140 0.85 12.45 18.79
N THR A 141 -0.06 11.49 18.62
CA THR A 141 -1.41 11.54 19.17
C THR A 141 -1.40 11.20 20.67
N THR A 142 -0.68 10.15 21.07
CA THR A 142 -0.61 9.72 22.47
C THR A 142 0.52 10.38 23.25
N GLY A 143 1.55 10.87 22.55
CA GLY A 143 2.76 11.39 23.19
C GLY A 143 3.67 10.33 23.79
N SER A 144 3.43 9.05 23.48
CA SER A 144 4.19 7.91 24.02
C SER A 144 5.10 7.29 22.97
N VAL A 145 6.16 6.63 23.43
CA VAL A 145 6.97 5.74 22.59
C VAL A 145 6.08 4.58 22.14
N ALA A 146 5.81 4.48 20.85
CA ALA A 146 5.06 3.37 20.26
C ALA A 146 5.88 2.08 20.31
N PHE A 147 7.13 2.15 19.86
CA PHE A 147 8.11 1.08 19.93
C PHE A 147 9.53 1.62 19.66
N GLY A 148 10.53 0.77 19.80
CA GLY A 148 11.90 1.03 19.36
C GLY A 148 12.40 -0.05 18.40
N VAL A 149 13.39 0.31 17.59
CA VAL A 149 14.08 -0.58 16.66
C VAL A 149 15.58 -0.40 16.84
N ARG A 150 16.31 -1.50 16.96
CA ARG A 150 17.77 -1.52 17.08
C ARG A 150 18.33 -2.47 16.05
N GLU A 151 19.17 -1.97 15.15
CA GLU A 151 19.79 -2.78 14.09
C GLU A 151 21.28 -2.51 13.98
N THR A 152 22.05 -3.56 13.67
CA THR A 152 23.48 -3.48 13.43
C THR A 152 23.79 -3.79 11.97
N GLY A 153 24.39 -2.82 11.29
CA GLY A 153 24.97 -2.98 9.97
C GLY A 153 26.40 -3.47 10.04
N ILE A 154 26.77 -4.35 9.12
CA ILE A 154 28.10 -4.95 9.04
C ILE A 154 28.57 -4.85 7.58
N ALA A 155 29.83 -4.45 7.39
CA ALA A 155 30.47 -4.49 6.09
C ALA A 155 31.87 -5.08 6.22
N ASP A 156 32.21 -6.02 5.35
CA ASP A 156 33.52 -6.68 5.32
C ASP A 156 34.23 -6.35 4.00
N ARG A 157 35.54 -6.07 4.07
CA ARG A 157 36.43 -5.95 2.90
C ARG A 157 37.72 -6.72 3.15
N SER A 158 38.08 -7.59 2.22
CA SER A 158 39.40 -8.22 2.18
C SER A 158 40.28 -7.42 1.22
N ALA A 159 41.37 -6.84 1.72
CA ALA A 159 42.40 -6.20 0.90
C ALA A 159 43.56 -7.19 0.70
N GLY A 160 43.82 -7.56 -0.56
CA GLY A 160 45.04 -8.28 -0.93
C GLY A 160 46.19 -7.30 -1.05
N GLY A 161 47.27 -7.51 -0.28
CA GLY A 161 48.43 -6.63 -0.30
C GLY A 161 49.74 -7.41 -0.34
N ILE A 162 50.75 -6.84 -0.99
CA ILE A 162 52.12 -7.38 -0.95
C ILE A 162 52.83 -6.72 0.24
N SER A 163 53.31 -7.55 1.17
CA SER A 163 54.02 -7.08 2.36
C SER A 163 55.53 -7.25 2.17
N ILE A 164 56.26 -6.15 2.01
CA ILE A 164 57.73 -6.13 1.92
C ILE A 164 58.25 -5.31 3.09
N GLY A 165 59.03 -5.94 3.98
CA GLY A 165 59.67 -5.25 5.12
C GLY A 165 58.70 -4.69 6.17
N GLY A 166 57.49 -5.24 6.31
CA GLY A 166 56.49 -4.80 7.28
C GLY A 166 55.57 -3.67 6.81
N ILE A 167 55.72 -3.21 5.57
CA ILE A 167 54.84 -2.21 4.94
C ILE A 167 53.90 -2.93 3.96
N THR A 168 52.59 -2.73 4.13
CA THR A 168 51.55 -3.33 3.28
C THR A 168 51.02 -2.28 2.31
N TYR A 169 51.14 -2.53 1.01
CA TYR A 169 50.60 -1.71 -0.07
C TYR A 169 49.23 -2.27 -0.50
N ALA A 170 48.16 -1.47 -0.40
CA ALA A 170 46.81 -1.81 -0.83
C ALA A 170 46.18 -0.66 -1.63
N GLU A 171 45.42 -0.98 -2.70
CA GLU A 171 44.61 -0.03 -3.46
C GLU A 171 43.42 0.48 -2.61
N ALA A 172 43.26 1.80 -2.53
CA ALA A 172 42.18 2.44 -1.77
C ALA A 172 41.09 2.98 -2.72
N GLU A 173 39.88 2.42 -2.67
CA GLU A 173 38.68 3.03 -3.25
C GLU A 173 37.92 3.87 -2.21
N PHE A 174 37.51 5.07 -2.64
CA PHE A 174 36.82 6.09 -1.84
C PHE A 174 35.46 5.60 -1.30
N GLY A 175 35.21 5.82 0.01
CA GLY A 175 33.91 5.61 0.67
C GLY A 175 33.95 5.00 2.07
N GLY A 176 34.99 4.22 2.42
CA GLY A 176 35.24 3.68 3.76
C GLY A 176 34.30 2.52 4.22
N ILE A 177 34.83 1.54 4.94
CA ILE A 177 34.07 0.35 5.41
C ILE A 177 32.99 0.71 6.44
N LYS A 178 33.24 1.71 7.30
CA LYS A 178 32.28 2.18 8.29
C LYS A 178 31.04 2.82 7.67
N ALA A 179 31.19 3.50 6.53
CA ALA A 179 30.05 4.08 5.81
C ALA A 179 29.15 3.01 5.19
N ALA A 180 29.74 1.93 4.67
CA ALA A 180 28.98 0.78 4.16
C ALA A 180 28.20 0.07 5.30
N ALA A 181 28.83 -0.08 6.47
CA ALA A 181 28.16 -0.61 7.66
C ALA A 181 27.03 0.32 8.14
N ALA A 182 27.25 1.63 8.13
CA ALA A 182 26.24 2.65 8.44
C ALA A 182 25.02 2.56 7.51
N HIS A 183 25.25 2.45 6.20
CA HIS A 183 24.18 2.28 5.23
C HIS A 183 23.39 0.98 5.44
N ASP A 184 24.07 -0.15 5.68
CA ASP A 184 23.38 -1.42 5.96
C ASP A 184 22.53 -1.35 7.24
N ALA A 185 22.99 -0.64 8.28
CA ALA A 185 22.21 -0.39 9.49
C ALA A 185 20.94 0.44 9.21
N VAL A 186 21.06 1.53 8.45
CA VAL A 186 19.94 2.38 8.06
C VAL A 186 18.87 1.59 7.29
N VAL A 187 19.28 0.80 6.29
CA VAL A 187 18.36 -0.02 5.49
C VAL A 187 17.62 -1.04 6.36
N LYS A 188 18.32 -1.69 7.30
CA LYS A 188 17.71 -2.64 8.25
C LYS A 188 16.67 -1.96 9.14
N VAL A 189 16.99 -0.80 9.72
CA VAL A 189 16.02 -0.04 10.53
C VAL A 189 14.81 0.35 9.70
N ILE A 190 15.00 0.90 8.49
CA ILE A 190 13.90 1.30 7.61
C ILE A 190 12.99 0.12 7.29
N ARG A 191 13.56 -1.06 6.98
CA ARG A 191 12.79 -2.28 6.74
C ARG A 191 11.89 -2.62 7.93
N GLU A 192 12.45 -2.64 9.14
CA GLU A 192 11.67 -2.97 10.34
C GLU A 192 10.61 -1.91 10.67
N LEU A 193 10.91 -0.63 10.43
CA LEU A 193 9.94 0.45 10.54
C LEU A 193 8.78 0.29 9.56
N ARG A 194 9.07 -0.03 8.30
CA ARG A 194 8.02 -0.29 7.30
C ARG A 194 7.16 -1.48 7.69
N LYS A 195 7.76 -2.56 8.20
CA LYS A 195 7.04 -3.73 8.70
C LYS A 195 6.06 -3.39 9.83
N ARG A 196 6.49 -2.55 10.78
CA ARG A 196 5.69 -2.21 11.98
C ARG A 196 4.70 -1.06 11.79
N LEU A 197 5.00 -0.11 10.91
CA LEU A 197 4.15 1.06 10.65
C LEU A 197 3.11 0.82 9.54
N GLY A 198 3.06 -0.39 8.95
CA GLY A 198 2.07 -0.74 7.93
C GLY A 198 2.45 -0.29 6.52
N GLY A 199 3.75 -0.30 6.20
CA GLY A 199 4.32 0.24 4.98
C GLY A 199 4.93 -0.77 3.99
N GLU A 200 5.07 -2.03 4.36
CA GLU A 200 5.45 -3.09 3.40
C GLU A 200 4.20 -3.80 2.89
N VAL A 201 3.57 -3.19 1.89
CA VAL A 201 2.67 -3.93 1.02
C VAL A 201 3.38 -4.04 -0.32
N ASN A 202 4.38 -4.93 -0.36
CA ASN A 202 5.01 -5.31 -1.62
C ASN A 202 4.18 -6.45 -2.22
N HIS A 203 4.05 -6.48 -3.53
CA HIS A 203 3.18 -7.38 -4.27
C HIS A 203 3.92 -8.12 -5.39
N VAL A 204 3.33 -9.23 -5.79
CA VAL A 204 3.58 -9.85 -7.08
C VAL A 204 3.05 -8.94 -8.20
N ILE A 205 3.92 -8.51 -9.12
CA ILE A 205 3.58 -7.68 -10.27
C ILE A 205 3.12 -8.54 -11.46
N ALA A 206 3.85 -9.62 -11.75
CA ALA A 206 3.63 -10.45 -12.93
C ALA A 206 4.25 -11.85 -12.78
N LEU A 207 3.78 -12.77 -13.60
CA LEU A 207 4.27 -14.15 -13.74
C LEU A 207 4.76 -14.32 -15.18
N ASN A 208 6.02 -14.68 -15.35
CA ASN A 208 6.66 -14.90 -16.65
C ASN A 208 7.25 -16.30 -16.68
N GLY A 209 6.42 -17.31 -16.98
CA GLY A 209 6.83 -18.72 -16.87
C GLY A 209 7.20 -19.06 -15.43
N ASP A 210 8.44 -19.48 -15.21
CA ASP A 210 8.97 -19.84 -13.87
C ASP A 210 9.50 -18.64 -13.07
N GLU A 211 9.47 -17.43 -13.65
CA GLU A 211 9.92 -16.20 -13.00
C GLU A 211 8.73 -15.38 -12.46
N VAL A 212 8.85 -14.92 -11.22
CA VAL A 212 7.89 -14.03 -10.56
C VAL A 212 8.51 -12.63 -10.43
N LEU A 213 7.84 -11.62 -10.97
CA LEU A 213 8.23 -10.22 -10.80
C LEU A 213 7.54 -9.65 -9.58
N ILE A 214 8.29 -8.93 -8.76
CA ILE A 214 7.81 -8.30 -7.52
C ILE A 214 8.21 -6.83 -7.46
N ASP A 215 7.41 -6.00 -6.80
CA ASP A 215 7.67 -4.56 -6.60
C ASP A 215 8.68 -4.26 -5.47
N MET A 216 9.36 -5.29 -4.96
CA MET A 216 10.47 -5.16 -4.03
C MET A 216 11.81 -5.17 -4.78
N GLY A 217 12.29 -3.99 -5.16
CA GLY A 217 13.60 -3.81 -5.81
C GLY A 217 14.78 -3.64 -4.85
N SER A 218 15.99 -3.48 -5.38
CA SER A 218 17.22 -3.24 -4.59
C SER A 218 17.19 -1.92 -3.82
N SER A 219 16.48 -0.89 -4.32
CA SER A 219 16.23 0.35 -3.57
C SER A 219 15.31 0.15 -2.36
N LEU A 220 14.56 -0.96 -2.33
CA LEU A 220 13.78 -1.39 -1.17
C LEU A 220 14.52 -2.48 -0.36
N GLY A 221 15.81 -2.67 -0.64
CA GLY A 221 16.68 -3.55 0.12
C GLY A 221 16.63 -5.02 -0.29
N ALA A 222 16.06 -5.37 -1.45
CA ALA A 222 16.16 -6.71 -2.01
C ALA A 222 17.59 -7.02 -2.47
N LYS A 223 18.13 -8.17 -2.06
CA LYS A 223 19.45 -8.67 -2.43
C LYS A 223 19.31 -10.01 -3.15
N LYS A 224 20.26 -10.31 -4.04
CA LYS A 224 20.35 -11.63 -4.69
C LYS A 224 20.40 -12.72 -3.62
N ASP A 225 19.65 -13.80 -3.86
CA ASP A 225 19.47 -14.94 -2.97
C ASP A 225 18.59 -14.70 -1.72
N ASP A 226 17.98 -13.52 -1.56
CA ASP A 226 16.96 -13.29 -0.53
C ASP A 226 15.76 -14.22 -0.74
N LEU A 227 15.20 -14.72 0.38
CA LEU A 227 14.01 -15.56 0.39
C LEU A 227 12.79 -14.74 0.75
N LEU A 228 11.73 -14.89 -0.04
CA LEU A 228 10.49 -14.12 0.11
C LEU A 228 9.30 -15.06 0.12
N VAL A 229 8.35 -14.86 1.01
CA VAL A 229 7.09 -15.63 1.03
C VAL A 229 6.00 -14.85 0.35
N VAL A 230 5.32 -15.51 -0.58
CA VAL A 230 4.09 -15.03 -1.20
C VAL A 230 2.92 -15.52 -0.36
N TYR A 231 2.05 -14.59 0.03
CA TYR A 231 0.85 -14.90 0.79
C TYR A 231 -0.33 -14.04 0.35
N ALA A 232 -1.54 -14.49 0.68
CA ALA A 232 -2.72 -13.64 0.67
C ALA A 232 -3.34 -13.59 2.06
N GLU A 233 -3.95 -12.46 2.36
CA GLU A 233 -4.79 -12.29 3.54
C GLU A 233 -6.10 -13.08 3.40
N GLY A 234 -6.41 -13.87 4.43
CA GLY A 234 -7.62 -14.67 4.57
C GLY A 234 -8.67 -13.99 5.46
N ASN A 235 -9.27 -14.75 6.37
CA ASN A 235 -10.33 -14.24 7.23
C ASN A 235 -9.80 -13.29 8.32
N ALA A 236 -10.55 -12.24 8.63
CA ALA A 236 -10.25 -11.38 9.77
C ALA A 236 -10.44 -12.16 11.09
N ILE A 237 -9.46 -12.05 11.97
CA ILE A 237 -9.48 -12.56 13.34
C ILE A 237 -9.95 -11.41 14.22
N THR A 238 -11.17 -11.51 14.74
CA THR A 238 -11.81 -10.47 15.55
C THR A 238 -11.79 -10.81 17.03
N GLY A 239 -11.51 -9.80 17.86
CA GLY A 239 -11.62 -9.89 19.31
C GLY A 239 -13.08 -9.93 19.76
N LEU A 240 -13.30 -10.26 21.04
CA LEU A 240 -14.63 -10.26 21.66
C LEU A 240 -15.29 -8.87 21.67
N ASP A 241 -14.48 -7.82 21.51
CA ASP A 241 -14.88 -6.42 21.37
C ASP A 241 -15.31 -6.04 19.93
N GLY A 242 -15.26 -6.98 18.99
CA GLY A 242 -15.59 -6.77 17.58
C GLY A 242 -14.48 -6.06 16.79
N LYS A 243 -13.32 -5.79 17.39
CA LYS A 243 -12.17 -5.20 16.70
C LYS A 243 -11.41 -6.28 15.93
N VAL A 244 -11.01 -5.98 14.69
CA VAL A 244 -10.09 -6.84 13.94
C VAL A 244 -8.72 -6.79 14.60
N LEU A 245 -8.27 -7.93 15.13
CA LEU A 245 -6.99 -8.08 15.80
C LEU A 245 -5.89 -8.49 14.81
N ALA A 246 -6.23 -9.29 13.81
CA ALA A 246 -5.30 -9.74 12.78
C ALA A 246 -6.08 -10.24 11.55
N THR A 247 -5.39 -10.54 10.46
CA THR A 247 -5.93 -11.28 9.32
C THR A 247 -5.20 -12.61 9.21
N GLU A 248 -5.93 -13.70 8.94
CA GLU A 248 -5.33 -15.00 8.65
C GLU A 248 -4.35 -14.84 7.48
N LYS A 249 -3.20 -15.50 7.57
CA LYS A 249 -2.15 -15.41 6.57
C LYS A 249 -2.01 -16.73 5.82
N ASN A 250 -2.31 -16.72 4.54
CA ASN A 250 -2.26 -17.90 3.70
C ASN A 250 -1.04 -17.86 2.78
N ASN A 251 0.02 -18.59 3.14
CA ASN A 251 1.25 -18.67 2.34
C ASN A 251 1.08 -19.64 1.16
N TYR A 252 1.53 -19.26 -0.04
CA TYR A 252 1.38 -20.04 -1.26
C TYR A 252 2.70 -20.46 -1.90
N ALA A 253 3.72 -19.61 -1.81
CA ALA A 253 5.02 -19.89 -2.41
C ALA A 253 6.16 -19.25 -1.64
N LEU A 254 7.34 -19.85 -1.78
CA LEU A 254 8.63 -19.31 -1.40
C LEU A 254 9.35 -18.93 -2.69
N LEU A 255 9.71 -17.67 -2.80
CA LEU A 255 10.50 -17.11 -3.88
C LEU A 255 11.94 -16.91 -3.42
N LYS A 256 12.84 -16.91 -4.39
CA LYS A 256 14.23 -16.52 -4.21
C LYS A 256 14.60 -15.45 -5.22
N VAL A 257 15.12 -14.32 -4.75
CA VAL A 257 15.56 -13.22 -5.60
C VAL A 257 16.71 -13.68 -6.48
N LYS A 258 16.50 -13.66 -7.81
CA LYS A 258 17.50 -14.00 -8.83
C LYS A 258 18.27 -12.76 -9.27
N ASP A 259 17.54 -11.67 -9.50
CA ASP A 259 18.07 -10.39 -9.94
C ASP A 259 17.25 -9.25 -9.31
N ALA A 260 17.93 -8.26 -8.72
CA ALA A 260 17.31 -7.15 -8.03
C ALA A 260 17.62 -5.83 -8.75
N GLN A 261 16.62 -5.31 -9.47
CA GLN A 261 16.67 -4.00 -10.10
C GLN A 261 16.23 -2.93 -9.08
N PRO A 262 16.56 -1.64 -9.27
CA PRO A 262 16.21 -0.61 -8.30
C PRO A 262 14.73 -0.60 -7.90
N ALA A 263 13.82 -0.75 -8.88
CA ALA A 263 12.38 -0.64 -8.67
C ALA A 263 11.62 -1.97 -8.56
N PHE A 264 12.24 -3.10 -8.91
CA PHE A 264 11.58 -4.42 -8.91
C PHE A 264 12.62 -5.55 -8.83
N SER A 265 12.21 -6.74 -8.44
CA SER A 265 13.08 -7.92 -8.49
C SER A 265 12.46 -9.03 -9.34
N LYS A 266 13.33 -9.81 -9.99
CA LYS A 266 12.97 -11.08 -10.62
C LYS A 266 13.29 -12.21 -9.66
N CYS A 267 12.32 -13.07 -9.41
CA CYS A 267 12.46 -14.17 -8.46
C CYS A 267 12.18 -15.51 -9.11
N LEU A 268 12.87 -16.53 -8.64
CA LEU A 268 12.59 -17.93 -8.94
C LEU A 268 11.68 -18.52 -7.86
N VAL A 269 10.76 -19.38 -8.25
CA VAL A 269 9.96 -20.15 -7.29
C VAL A 269 10.82 -21.28 -6.72
N VAL A 270 11.09 -21.24 -5.41
CA VAL A 270 11.86 -22.29 -4.70
C VAL A 270 10.94 -23.39 -4.19
N LYS A 271 9.77 -23.01 -3.70
CA LYS A 271 8.78 -23.94 -3.16
C LYS A 271 7.40 -23.40 -3.44
N ASN A 272 6.52 -24.23 -3.97
CA ASN A 272 5.09 -24.01 -4.03
C ASN A 272 4.37 -25.29 -3.62
N THR A 273 3.13 -25.16 -3.16
CA THR A 273 2.31 -26.30 -2.73
C THR A 273 1.17 -26.66 -3.68
N GLY A 274 1.04 -25.92 -4.79
CA GLY A 274 0.12 -26.17 -5.89
C GLY A 274 0.71 -25.63 -7.21
N PRO A 275 -0.09 -25.56 -8.29
CA PRO A 275 0.36 -24.98 -9.57
C PRO A 275 0.95 -23.58 -9.35
N ILE A 276 1.95 -23.18 -10.15
CA ILE A 276 2.51 -21.81 -10.10
C ILE A 276 1.41 -20.75 -10.31
N GLU A 277 0.36 -21.12 -11.03
CA GLU A 277 -0.87 -20.36 -11.25
C GLU A 277 -1.58 -19.96 -9.95
N ASN A 278 -1.31 -20.60 -8.80
CA ASN A 278 -1.87 -20.20 -7.50
C ASN A 278 -1.28 -18.90 -6.94
N ILE A 279 -0.12 -18.47 -7.44
CA ILE A 279 0.45 -17.14 -7.19
C ILE A 279 -0.22 -16.18 -8.16
N PHE A 280 -0.83 -15.12 -7.67
CA PHE A 280 -1.52 -14.14 -8.52
C PHE A 280 -0.85 -12.77 -8.42
N LYS A 281 -1.01 -11.96 -9.46
CA LYS A 281 -0.69 -10.54 -9.41
C LYS A 281 -1.47 -9.88 -8.28
N GLY A 282 -0.78 -9.12 -7.44
CA GLY A 282 -1.34 -8.49 -6.25
C GLY A 282 -1.27 -9.34 -4.98
N ASP A 283 -0.74 -10.57 -5.03
CA ASP A 283 -0.44 -11.30 -3.81
C ASP A 283 0.70 -10.62 -3.05
N LEU A 284 0.60 -10.63 -1.72
CA LEU A 284 1.53 -9.96 -0.82
C LEU A 284 2.83 -10.74 -0.74
N ILE A 285 3.93 -10.01 -0.58
CA ILE A 285 5.24 -10.61 -0.37
C ILE A 285 5.91 -10.04 0.87
N GLU A 286 6.66 -10.91 1.55
CA GLU A 286 7.47 -10.53 2.71
C GLU A 286 8.83 -11.24 2.70
N PRO A 287 9.90 -10.61 3.23
CA PRO A 287 11.17 -11.27 3.46
C PRO A 287 11.08 -12.31 4.57
N VAL A 288 11.81 -13.42 4.41
CA VAL A 288 11.91 -14.48 5.41
C VAL A 288 13.37 -14.88 5.64
N ASP A 289 13.75 -15.00 6.91
CA ASP A 289 15.12 -15.35 7.28
C ASP A 289 15.51 -16.79 6.89
N ARG A 290 16.82 -17.02 6.77
CA ARG A 290 17.38 -18.34 6.47
C ARG A 290 17.09 -19.32 7.62
N GLY A 291 16.08 -20.16 7.43
CA GLY A 291 15.69 -21.22 8.36
C GLY A 291 14.22 -21.15 8.76
N GLU A 292 13.66 -19.93 8.90
CA GLU A 292 12.26 -19.72 9.27
C GLU A 292 11.29 -20.26 8.21
N HIS A 293 11.66 -20.13 6.93
CA HIS A 293 10.88 -20.65 5.80
C HIS A 293 10.58 -22.16 5.87
N LYS A 294 11.36 -22.93 6.65
CA LYS A 294 11.17 -24.38 6.83
C LYS A 294 9.95 -24.71 7.69
N ASN A 295 9.60 -23.82 8.63
CA ASN A 295 8.50 -24.02 9.57
C ASN A 295 7.18 -23.41 9.09
N LEU A 296 7.19 -22.71 7.94
CA LEU A 296 6.00 -22.12 7.38
C LEU A 296 5.11 -23.19 6.76
N ALA A 297 3.83 -23.16 7.14
CA ALA A 297 2.78 -23.92 6.48
C ALA A 297 2.40 -23.22 5.16
N TYR A 298 2.30 -23.99 4.09
CA TYR A 298 1.91 -23.52 2.76
C TYR A 298 0.60 -24.19 2.35
N ARG A 299 -0.33 -23.41 1.80
CA ARG A 299 -1.65 -23.87 1.35
C ARG A 299 -1.54 -24.50 -0.04
N LYS A 300 -1.99 -25.75 -0.21
CA LYS A 300 -2.01 -26.44 -1.52
C LYS A 300 -3.03 -25.85 -2.48
N GLU A 301 -4.17 -25.45 -1.94
CA GLU A 301 -5.27 -24.87 -2.68
C GLU A 301 -5.46 -23.43 -2.23
N ARG A 302 -5.71 -22.55 -3.19
CA ARG A 302 -6.17 -21.21 -2.89
C ARG A 302 -7.58 -21.34 -2.34
N ALA A 303 -7.84 -20.79 -1.15
CA ALA A 303 -9.20 -20.70 -0.64
C ALA A 303 -10.05 -20.01 -1.72
N PRO A 304 -11.25 -20.51 -2.05
CA PRO A 304 -12.10 -19.98 -3.11
C PRO A 304 -12.64 -18.62 -2.69
N GLN A 305 -11.79 -17.61 -2.81
CA GLN A 305 -12.10 -16.25 -2.41
C GLN A 305 -12.14 -15.31 -3.62
N TYR A 306 -11.52 -15.69 -4.76
CA TYR A 306 -11.54 -14.94 -6.02
C TYR A 306 -11.30 -15.88 -7.22
N SER A 307 -12.00 -15.67 -8.35
CA SER A 307 -11.63 -16.27 -9.63
C SER A 307 -10.55 -15.42 -10.33
N GLN A 308 -9.70 -16.04 -11.16
CA GLN A 308 -8.69 -15.35 -11.98
C GLN A 308 -9.33 -14.20 -12.80
N ASP A 309 -10.55 -14.43 -13.28
CA ASP A 309 -11.33 -13.45 -14.03
C ASP A 309 -11.69 -12.21 -13.20
N ALA A 310 -12.04 -12.39 -11.92
CA ALA A 310 -12.38 -11.28 -11.03
C ALA A 310 -11.15 -10.39 -10.75
N LEU A 311 -9.97 -10.99 -10.62
CA LEU A 311 -8.72 -10.25 -10.35
C LEU A 311 -8.15 -9.58 -11.61
N ASN A 312 -8.28 -10.22 -12.78
CA ASN A 312 -7.91 -9.64 -14.07
C ASN A 312 -8.76 -8.41 -14.41
N VAL A 313 -10.06 -8.41 -14.06
CA VAL A 313 -10.97 -7.27 -14.27
C VAL A 313 -10.67 -6.09 -13.34
N LEU A 314 -10.17 -6.36 -12.12
CA LEU A 314 -9.85 -5.35 -11.12
C LEU A 314 -8.48 -4.69 -11.33
N TYR A 315 -7.48 -5.46 -11.80
CA TYR A 315 -6.07 -5.04 -11.84
C TYR A 315 -5.40 -5.13 -13.23
N GLY A 316 -6.14 -5.53 -14.26
CA GLY A 316 -5.72 -5.54 -15.66
C GLY A 316 -6.15 -4.27 -16.41
N GLY A 317 -5.19 -3.44 -16.80
CA GLY A 317 -5.42 -2.33 -17.72
C GLY A 317 -5.16 -2.76 -19.15
N GLY A 318 -6.20 -2.70 -20.01
CA GLY A 318 -6.04 -2.51 -21.45
C GLY A 318 -6.50 -3.64 -22.37
N ALA A 319 -7.81 -3.77 -22.57
CA ALA A 319 -8.40 -3.93 -23.90
C ALA A 319 -9.85 -3.44 -23.89
N SER A 320 -10.15 -2.42 -24.69
CA SER A 320 -11.51 -2.09 -25.17
C SER A 320 -11.72 -2.78 -26.52
N PRO A 321 -12.96 -2.96 -26.99
CA PRO A 321 -13.49 -4.25 -27.39
C PRO A 321 -13.42 -4.50 -28.90
N ALA A 322 -13.35 -5.77 -29.30
CA ALA A 322 -13.94 -6.25 -30.56
C ALA A 322 -15.17 -7.07 -30.14
N ALA A 323 -16.39 -6.58 -30.38
CA ALA A 323 -17.15 -6.71 -31.63
C ALA A 323 -17.58 -8.17 -31.89
N ASP A 324 -18.90 -8.35 -31.88
CA ASP A 324 -19.71 -9.44 -32.44
C ASP A 324 -19.62 -10.87 -31.85
N ALA A 325 -20.71 -11.27 -31.17
CA ALA A 325 -21.61 -12.30 -31.69
C ALA A 325 -22.92 -12.39 -30.87
N SER A 326 -24.03 -12.22 -31.58
CA SER A 326 -25.42 -12.49 -31.15
C SER A 326 -25.69 -14.02 -31.18
N PRO A 327 -26.77 -14.53 -30.52
CA PRO A 327 -26.84 -15.90 -29.99
C PRO A 327 -27.59 -16.89 -30.89
N ALA A 328 -27.26 -18.19 -30.75
CA ALA A 328 -28.10 -19.32 -31.17
C ALA A 328 -27.89 -20.45 -30.14
N ALA A 329 -28.87 -20.73 -29.27
CA ALA A 329 -30.01 -21.64 -29.47
C ALA A 329 -29.72 -23.08 -29.00
N ALA A 330 -30.21 -23.43 -27.80
CA ALA A 330 -30.71 -24.76 -27.46
C ALA A 330 -31.55 -24.69 -26.16
N SER A 331 -32.84 -24.98 -26.30
CA SER A 331 -33.80 -25.34 -25.23
C SER A 331 -33.99 -26.87 -25.20
N PRO A 332 -34.84 -27.48 -24.36
CA PRO A 332 -34.95 -27.38 -22.89
C PRO A 332 -35.02 -28.79 -22.23
N ALA A 333 -34.90 -28.89 -20.91
CA ALA A 333 -35.48 -30.00 -20.15
C ALA A 333 -36.04 -29.47 -18.82
N ALA A 334 -37.31 -29.81 -18.59
CA ALA A 334 -38.18 -29.23 -17.59
C ALA A 334 -38.00 -29.85 -16.20
N GLY A 335 -38.09 -28.99 -15.19
CA GLY A 335 -38.36 -29.32 -13.79
C GLY A 335 -38.83 -28.04 -13.11
N GLN A 336 -40.15 -27.86 -12.98
CA GLN A 336 -40.77 -26.66 -12.45
C GLN A 336 -40.65 -26.60 -10.92
N THR A 337 -39.94 -25.59 -10.44
CA THR A 337 -40.27 -24.85 -9.22
C THR A 337 -40.17 -23.37 -9.56
N GLN A 338 -41.21 -22.60 -9.24
CA GLN A 338 -41.48 -21.25 -9.76
C GLN A 338 -40.29 -20.30 -9.59
N ALA A 339 -39.69 -19.93 -10.73
CA ALA A 339 -38.65 -18.93 -10.83
C ALA A 339 -39.25 -17.52 -10.81
N SER A 340 -38.73 -16.64 -9.94
CA SER A 340 -38.85 -15.19 -10.11
C SER A 340 -38.00 -14.76 -11.32
N PRO A 341 -38.39 -13.73 -12.10
CA PRO A 341 -37.77 -13.44 -13.38
C PRO A 341 -36.30 -13.08 -13.23
N SER A 342 -35.46 -13.91 -13.85
CA SER A 342 -34.01 -13.80 -13.97
C SER A 342 -33.63 -12.48 -14.63
N GLY A 343 -33.40 -11.43 -13.84
CA GLY A 343 -33.00 -10.13 -14.36
C GLY A 343 -33.06 -8.97 -13.38
N SER A 344 -33.96 -9.04 -12.39
CA SER A 344 -34.05 -8.01 -11.33
C SER A 344 -33.13 -8.30 -10.15
N ALA A 345 -32.53 -7.27 -9.57
CA ALA A 345 -31.72 -7.38 -8.37
C ALA A 345 -32.60 -7.81 -7.18
N GLN A 346 -32.31 -8.96 -6.59
CA GLN A 346 -32.99 -9.41 -5.36
C GLN A 346 -32.43 -8.61 -4.18
N LEU A 347 -33.16 -7.61 -3.68
CA LEU A 347 -32.65 -6.72 -2.63
C LEU A 347 -33.06 -7.19 -1.22
N VAL A 348 -32.15 -7.01 -0.26
CA VAL A 348 -32.36 -7.24 1.17
C VAL A 348 -32.78 -5.93 1.82
N SER A 349 -33.79 -5.97 2.69
CA SER A 349 -34.23 -4.80 3.46
C SER A 349 -33.17 -4.37 4.48
N VAL A 350 -32.78 -3.09 4.44
CA VAL A 350 -31.88 -2.49 5.43
C VAL A 350 -32.58 -1.27 6.04
N SER A 351 -32.62 -1.20 7.38
CA SER A 351 -33.31 -0.12 8.09
C SER A 351 -32.79 1.26 7.64
N GLY A 352 -33.71 2.16 7.30
CA GLY A 352 -33.40 3.52 6.88
C GLY A 352 -32.85 3.67 5.46
N ILE A 353 -32.77 2.61 4.65
CA ILE A 353 -32.28 2.67 3.27
C ILE A 353 -33.38 2.20 2.32
N ASP A 354 -33.90 3.13 1.51
CA ASP A 354 -34.74 2.81 0.38
C ASP A 354 -33.88 2.73 -0.90
N PRO A 355 -33.70 1.52 -1.48
CA PRO A 355 -32.85 1.34 -2.64
C PRO A 355 -33.41 1.93 -3.94
N ASN A 356 -34.69 2.33 -3.98
CA ASN A 356 -35.33 2.85 -5.18
C ASN A 356 -35.22 4.36 -5.33
N THR A 357 -34.89 5.07 -4.25
CA THR A 357 -34.94 6.54 -4.21
C THR A 357 -33.59 7.22 -4.01
N SER A 358 -32.56 6.47 -3.59
CA SER A 358 -31.21 6.99 -3.32
C SER A 358 -30.17 6.59 -4.35
N ASP A 359 -29.22 7.48 -4.65
CA ASP A 359 -28.03 7.21 -5.46
C ASP A 359 -26.74 7.08 -4.66
N GLN A 360 -26.86 7.08 -3.33
CA GLN A 360 -25.72 6.96 -2.43
C GLN A 360 -25.16 5.53 -2.38
N VAL A 361 -23.88 5.41 -2.03
CA VAL A 361 -23.17 4.13 -1.99
C VAL A 361 -23.74 3.16 -0.94
N GLU A 362 -24.43 3.68 0.09
CA GLU A 362 -25.11 2.91 1.12
C GLU A 362 -26.23 2.02 0.56
N VAL A 363 -26.80 2.35 -0.60
CA VAL A 363 -27.79 1.51 -1.28
C VAL A 363 -27.21 0.13 -1.60
N MET A 364 -25.89 0.02 -1.82
CA MET A 364 -25.23 -1.27 -2.02
C MET A 364 -25.32 -2.18 -0.80
N LYS A 365 -25.70 -1.67 0.39
CA LYS A 365 -25.97 -2.49 1.57
C LYS A 365 -27.19 -3.40 1.42
N THR A 366 -28.10 -3.04 0.52
CA THR A 366 -29.29 -3.82 0.18
C THR A 366 -28.97 -4.96 -0.79
N TYR A 367 -27.75 -5.05 -1.31
CA TYR A 367 -27.38 -6.14 -2.22
C TYR A 367 -27.20 -7.46 -1.44
N PRO A 368 -27.70 -8.59 -1.95
CA PRO A 368 -27.66 -9.91 -1.32
C PRO A 368 -26.28 -10.55 -1.49
N ILE A 369 -25.24 -9.77 -1.21
CA ILE A 369 -23.83 -10.13 -1.36
C ILE A 369 -23.14 -9.94 -0.01
N SER A 370 -22.08 -10.71 0.21
CA SER A 370 -21.28 -10.64 1.44
C SER A 370 -20.70 -9.24 1.64
N GLN A 371 -20.36 -8.90 2.89
CA GLN A 371 -19.71 -7.63 3.21
C GLN A 371 -18.40 -7.46 2.42
N LYS A 372 -17.68 -8.55 2.16
CA LYS A 372 -16.45 -8.55 1.37
C LYS A 372 -16.72 -8.18 -0.10
N GLU A 373 -17.68 -8.82 -0.76
CA GLU A 373 -18.08 -8.50 -2.15
C GLU A 373 -18.59 -7.06 -2.27
N ARG A 374 -19.32 -6.61 -1.25
CA ARG A 374 -19.81 -5.22 -1.13
C ARG A 374 -18.66 -4.23 -1.06
N ASN A 375 -17.66 -4.48 -0.22
CA ASN A 375 -16.48 -3.62 -0.11
C ASN A 375 -15.75 -3.49 -1.46
N LEU A 376 -15.65 -4.57 -2.24
CA LEU A 376 -14.98 -4.56 -3.55
C LEU A 376 -15.69 -3.69 -4.58
N ILE A 377 -17.01 -3.83 -4.71
CA ILE A 377 -17.76 -2.96 -5.63
C ILE A 377 -17.79 -1.51 -5.15
N GLN A 378 -17.72 -1.28 -3.84
CA GLN A 378 -17.62 0.06 -3.25
C GLN A 378 -16.26 0.72 -3.55
N ILE A 379 -15.16 -0.03 -3.58
CA ILE A 379 -13.84 0.49 -3.97
C ILE A 379 -13.87 0.99 -5.42
N ALA A 380 -14.35 0.15 -6.35
CA ALA A 380 -14.45 0.53 -7.76
C ALA A 380 -15.41 1.71 -7.98
N HIS A 381 -16.53 1.72 -7.26
CA HIS A 381 -17.48 2.84 -7.27
C HIS A 381 -16.85 4.14 -6.74
N SER A 382 -16.15 4.08 -5.61
CA SER A 382 -15.49 5.24 -5.00
C SER A 382 -14.37 5.79 -5.89
N ALA A 383 -13.62 4.92 -6.58
CA ALA A 383 -12.66 5.33 -7.58
C ALA A 383 -13.33 6.10 -8.75
N GLY A 384 -14.51 5.66 -9.18
CA GLY A 384 -15.31 6.37 -10.19
C GLY A 384 -15.74 7.76 -9.72
N VAL A 385 -16.25 7.87 -8.49
CA VAL A 385 -16.62 9.17 -7.89
C VAL A 385 -15.42 10.10 -7.81
N LYS A 386 -14.26 9.62 -7.34
CA LYS A 386 -13.02 10.41 -7.26
C LYS A 386 -12.58 10.91 -8.64
N GLN A 387 -12.59 10.05 -9.65
CA GLN A 387 -12.22 10.44 -11.03
C GLN A 387 -13.20 11.47 -11.61
N LEU A 388 -14.49 11.35 -11.32
CA LEU A 388 -15.49 12.32 -11.75
C LEU A 388 -15.30 13.70 -11.10
N GLN A 389 -14.94 13.72 -9.81
CA GLN A 389 -14.59 14.93 -9.05
C GLN A 389 -13.31 15.58 -9.59
N SER A 390 -12.29 14.79 -9.93
CA SER A 390 -11.05 15.26 -10.57
C SER A 390 -11.23 15.69 -12.04
N GLY A 391 -12.47 15.76 -12.55
CA GLY A 391 -12.74 16.23 -13.92
C GLY A 391 -12.49 15.19 -15.02
N ASN A 392 -12.32 13.91 -14.67
CA ASN A 392 -12.01 12.83 -15.60
C ASN A 392 -13.20 11.86 -15.78
N PRO A 393 -14.32 12.28 -16.42
CA PRO A 393 -15.53 11.47 -16.53
C PRO A 393 -15.35 10.20 -17.37
N LYS A 394 -14.41 10.17 -18.32
CA LYS A 394 -14.12 8.99 -19.14
C LYS A 394 -13.51 7.86 -18.32
N GLU A 395 -12.56 8.18 -17.45
CA GLU A 395 -11.99 7.20 -16.52
C GLU A 395 -13.03 6.78 -15.48
N ALA A 396 -13.85 7.73 -15.00
CA ALA A 396 -14.92 7.45 -14.05
C ALA A 396 -15.90 6.38 -14.58
N VAL A 397 -16.30 6.47 -15.87
CA VAL A 397 -17.11 5.42 -16.52
C VAL A 397 -16.45 4.05 -16.42
N LYS A 398 -15.13 3.94 -16.69
CA LYS A 398 -14.42 2.65 -16.59
C LYS A 398 -14.41 2.10 -15.16
N SER A 399 -14.29 2.97 -14.16
CA SER A 399 -14.32 2.57 -12.74
C SER A 399 -15.72 2.11 -12.32
N PHE A 400 -16.78 2.78 -12.75
CA PHE A 400 -18.15 2.33 -12.53
C PHE A 400 -18.47 1.05 -13.29
N GLU A 401 -17.96 0.90 -14.52
CA GLU A 401 -18.07 -0.35 -15.28
C GLU A 401 -17.39 -1.51 -14.55
N ARG A 402 -16.21 -1.28 -13.94
CA ARG A 402 -15.57 -2.27 -13.07
C ARG A 402 -16.45 -2.65 -11.87
N ALA A 403 -17.12 -1.69 -11.24
CA ALA A 403 -18.06 -1.96 -10.14
C ALA A 403 -19.29 -2.76 -10.59
N VAL A 404 -19.80 -2.51 -11.81
CA VAL A 404 -20.89 -3.28 -12.43
C VAL A 404 -20.42 -4.67 -12.87
N LYS A 405 -19.16 -4.84 -13.29
CA LYS A 405 -18.60 -6.16 -13.61
C LYS A 405 -18.42 -7.00 -12.33
N GLY A 406 -17.96 -6.39 -11.25
CA GLY A 406 -17.80 -7.05 -9.95
C GLY A 406 -19.11 -7.50 -9.32
N TYR A 407 -20.21 -6.79 -9.58
CA TYR A 407 -21.56 -7.25 -9.28
C TYR A 407 -22.52 -6.85 -10.41
N PRO A 408 -22.90 -7.77 -11.31
CA PRO A 408 -23.72 -7.49 -12.49
C PRO A 408 -25.09 -6.85 -12.23
N GLN A 409 -25.58 -6.89 -10.99
CA GLN A 409 -26.83 -6.27 -10.56
C GLN A 409 -26.63 -4.92 -9.82
N ASN A 410 -25.42 -4.34 -9.89
CA ASN A 410 -25.07 -3.05 -9.30
C ASN A 410 -25.66 -1.87 -10.08
N PHE A 411 -26.97 -1.68 -9.95
CA PHE A 411 -27.71 -0.63 -10.64
C PHE A 411 -27.26 0.78 -10.23
N VAL A 412 -26.74 0.95 -9.02
CA VAL A 412 -26.21 2.24 -8.53
C VAL A 412 -25.00 2.64 -9.37
N SER A 413 -24.01 1.75 -9.52
CA SER A 413 -22.83 2.07 -10.34
C SER A 413 -23.16 2.24 -11.82
N ALA A 414 -24.12 1.48 -12.35
CA ALA A 414 -24.62 1.70 -13.71
C ALA A 414 -25.24 3.10 -13.88
N TYR A 415 -26.00 3.58 -12.90
CA TYR A 415 -26.54 4.95 -12.91
C TYR A 415 -25.42 6.02 -12.88
N TRP A 416 -24.41 5.86 -12.03
CA TRP A 416 -23.28 6.79 -11.96
C TRP A 416 -22.44 6.82 -13.25
N ALA A 417 -22.29 5.68 -13.94
CA ALA A 417 -21.70 5.65 -15.28
C ALA A 417 -22.51 6.48 -16.29
N GLY A 418 -23.85 6.40 -16.21
CA GLY A 418 -24.75 7.23 -17.01
C GLY A 418 -24.59 8.74 -16.75
N LEU A 419 -24.44 9.15 -15.48
CA LEU A 419 -24.14 10.55 -15.13
C LEU A 419 -22.80 11.03 -15.70
N CYS A 420 -21.78 10.18 -15.67
CA CYS A 420 -20.48 10.50 -16.26
C CYS A 420 -20.59 10.68 -17.78
N ALA A 421 -21.35 9.83 -18.46
CA ALA A 421 -21.62 9.96 -19.89
C ALA A 421 -22.38 11.26 -20.22
N MET A 422 -23.36 11.66 -19.40
CA MET A 422 -24.00 12.98 -19.53
C MET A 422 -23.00 14.14 -19.37
N LYS A 423 -22.07 14.05 -18.42
CA LYS A 423 -21.01 15.06 -18.24
C LYS A 423 -20.06 15.14 -19.45
N MET A 424 -19.87 14.02 -20.16
CA MET A 424 -19.16 13.97 -21.45
C MET A 424 -19.98 14.45 -22.65
N LYS A 425 -21.26 14.81 -22.45
CA LYS A 425 -22.24 15.11 -23.51
C LYS A 425 -22.51 13.94 -24.46
N ASP A 426 -22.24 12.71 -24.02
CA ASP A 426 -22.56 11.48 -24.76
C ASP A 426 -23.92 10.93 -24.28
N ASN A 427 -24.98 11.48 -24.87
CA ASN A 427 -26.36 11.12 -24.50
C ASN A 427 -26.71 9.68 -24.88
N SER A 428 -26.09 9.13 -25.93
CA SER A 428 -26.30 7.73 -26.35
C SER A 428 -25.77 6.77 -25.28
N LEU A 429 -24.52 6.98 -24.86
CA LEU A 429 -23.90 6.17 -23.81
C LEU A 429 -24.61 6.33 -22.46
N ALA A 430 -25.06 7.55 -22.14
CA ALA A 430 -25.83 7.80 -20.93
C ALA A 430 -27.14 7.00 -20.90
N LEU A 431 -27.89 6.99 -22.00
CA LEU A 431 -29.12 6.21 -22.13
C LEU A 431 -28.87 4.71 -22.02
N GLN A 432 -27.78 4.20 -22.59
CA GLN A 432 -27.40 2.78 -22.45
C GLN A 432 -27.20 2.40 -20.98
N TRP A 433 -26.45 3.21 -20.24
CA TRP A 433 -26.19 2.96 -18.81
C TRP A 433 -27.44 3.10 -17.93
N PHE A 434 -28.29 4.10 -18.18
CA PHE A 434 -29.56 4.22 -17.45
C PHE A 434 -30.51 3.05 -17.75
N ASN A 435 -30.62 2.62 -19.02
CA ASN A 435 -31.40 1.43 -19.36
C ASN A 435 -30.85 0.18 -18.68
N ARG A 436 -29.52 0.07 -18.56
CA ARG A 436 -28.88 -1.04 -17.85
C ARG A 436 -29.23 -1.02 -16.36
N ALA A 437 -29.17 0.14 -15.70
CA ALA A 437 -29.58 0.30 -14.32
C ALA A 437 -31.06 -0.06 -14.11
N LEU A 438 -31.94 0.36 -15.01
CA LEU A 438 -33.39 0.06 -14.95
C LEU A 438 -33.71 -1.40 -15.27
N LYS A 439 -32.89 -2.09 -16.06
CA LYS A 439 -33.04 -3.53 -16.27
C LYS A 439 -32.78 -4.30 -14.97
N MET A 440 -31.80 -3.86 -14.19
CA MET A 440 -31.44 -4.45 -12.89
C MET A 440 -32.45 -4.06 -11.79
N ASN A 441 -32.84 -2.79 -11.72
CA ASN A 441 -33.88 -2.30 -10.81
C ASN A 441 -34.88 -1.40 -11.56
N PRO A 442 -36.02 -1.95 -12.02
CA PRO A 442 -37.02 -1.20 -12.79
C PRO A 442 -37.63 -0.01 -12.05
N ASN A 443 -37.63 -0.03 -10.71
CA ASN A 443 -38.24 0.99 -9.86
C ASN A 443 -37.26 2.09 -9.45
N TYR A 444 -36.03 2.05 -9.96
CA TYR A 444 -34.96 2.96 -9.57
C TYR A 444 -35.20 4.40 -10.09
N GLN A 445 -35.77 5.24 -9.22
CA GLN A 445 -36.21 6.60 -9.54
C GLN A 445 -35.10 7.51 -10.08
N PRO A 446 -33.85 7.48 -9.55
CA PRO A 446 -32.77 8.32 -10.09
C PRO A 446 -32.53 8.08 -11.59
N ALA A 447 -32.51 6.82 -12.03
CA ALA A 447 -32.30 6.49 -13.44
C ALA A 447 -33.52 6.82 -14.32
N LEU A 448 -34.75 6.61 -13.82
CA LEU A 448 -35.99 7.01 -14.53
C LEU A 448 -36.00 8.51 -14.81
N ASN A 449 -35.70 9.32 -13.79
CA ASN A 449 -35.71 10.78 -13.88
C ASN A 449 -34.66 11.30 -14.88
N LYS A 450 -33.43 10.77 -14.84
CA LYS A 450 -32.36 11.17 -15.77
C LYS A 450 -32.64 10.73 -17.21
N LYS A 451 -33.18 9.52 -17.41
CA LYS A 451 -33.58 9.03 -18.74
C LYS A 451 -34.67 9.91 -19.37
N ALA A 452 -35.68 10.30 -18.58
CA ALA A 452 -36.74 11.18 -19.04
C ALA A 452 -36.22 12.57 -19.43
N ALA A 453 -35.23 13.10 -18.70
CA ALA A 453 -34.59 14.38 -19.01
C ALA A 453 -33.75 14.36 -20.30
N LEU A 454 -33.21 13.19 -20.70
CA LEU A 454 -32.45 13.02 -21.95
C LEU A 454 -33.32 12.79 -23.19
N SER A 455 -34.61 12.51 -22.98
CA SER A 455 -35.58 12.24 -24.06
C SER A 455 -36.41 13.47 -24.41
N LYS A 456 -36.13 14.62 -23.78
CA LYS A 456 -36.68 15.95 -24.06
C LYS A 456 -35.57 16.80 -24.67
#